data_AF-D0MYV1-F1
#
_entry.id   AF-D0MYV1-F1
#
_cell.length_a   1.000
_cell.length_b   1.000
_cell.length_c   1.000
_cell.angle_alpha   90.00
_cell.angle_beta   90.00
_cell.angle_gamma   90.00
#
_symmetry.space_group_name_H-M   'P 1'
#
loop_
_entity.id
_entity.type
_entity.pdbx_description
1 polymer ?
#
loop_
_entity_poly.entity_id
_entity_poly.type
_entity_poly.pdbx_seq_one_letter_code
_entity_poly.pdbx_strand_id
1 'polypeptide(L)'
;MARTETPVRERIAKLKTWRDHSDWSAGKAAKELNVLKPTLLSWKKTYWHKLDTYEPGDAKREKGGGRKHRMETGTTVTTTYNYVTKPRQANVVDCAVYALHYMHAVMKFIIKHRPESLLEHMPSLTTSTFNVKKASASRAKILSTLASLQAQ
;
A
#
# COMPACT_ATOMS: atom_id res chain seq x y z
N MET A 1 22.04 23.84 8.16
CA MET A 1 22.93 22.74 7.73
C MET A 1 22.10 21.67 7.04
N ALA A 2 22.24 21.51 5.73
CA ALA A 2 21.47 20.53 4.96
C ALA A 2 21.87 19.10 5.37
N ARG A 3 20.89 18.25 5.73
CA ARG A 3 21.12 16.81 5.85
C ARG A 3 21.31 16.26 4.45
N THR A 4 22.54 16.24 3.95
CA THR A 4 22.88 15.48 2.76
C THR A 4 22.58 14.01 3.07
N GLU A 5 21.48 13.50 2.53
CA GLU A 5 21.15 12.09 2.63
C GLU A 5 22.27 11.30 1.96
N THR A 6 23.09 10.60 2.75
CA THR A 6 24.15 9.75 2.22
C THR A 6 23.51 8.75 1.25
N PRO A 7 23.91 8.73 -0.03
CA PRO A 7 23.38 7.78 -1.02
C PRO A 7 23.54 6.35 -0.53
N VAL A 8 22.58 5.47 -0.85
CA VAL A 8 22.56 4.07 -0.36
C VAL A 8 23.86 3.33 -0.67
N ARG A 9 24.48 3.63 -1.82
CA ARG A 9 25.81 3.12 -2.22
C ARG A 9 26.90 3.38 -1.18
N GLU A 10 26.97 4.59 -0.64
CA GLU A 10 27.99 5.01 0.31
C GLU A 10 27.75 4.38 1.68
N ARG A 11 26.48 4.12 2.03
CA ARG A 11 26.12 3.38 3.25
C ARG A 11 26.62 1.93 3.16
N ILE A 12 26.39 1.29 2.02
CA ILE A 12 26.80 -0.10 1.78
C ILE A 12 28.33 -0.23 1.74
N ALA A 13 29.03 0.70 1.08
CA ALA A 13 30.49 0.72 1.07
C ALA A 13 31.05 0.84 2.50
N LYS A 14 30.53 1.78 3.31
CA LYS A 14 30.93 1.95 4.71
C LYS A 14 30.65 0.71 5.57
N LEU A 15 29.53 0.03 5.34
CA LEU A 15 29.21 -1.22 6.05
C LEU A 15 30.10 -2.39 5.61
N LYS A 16 30.50 -2.47 4.34
CA LYS A 16 31.51 -3.44 3.86
C LYS A 16 32.85 -3.19 4.55
N THR A 17 33.31 -1.93 4.59
CA THR A 17 34.53 -1.57 5.34
C THR A 17 34.46 -1.96 6.81
N TRP A 18 33.30 -1.77 7.47
CA TRP A 18 33.13 -2.23 8.86
C TRP A 18 33.11 -3.76 8.99
N ARG A 19 32.53 -4.48 8.02
CA ARG A 19 32.55 -5.94 8.00
C ARG A 19 33.98 -6.48 7.88
N ASP A 20 34.78 -5.85 7.02
CA ASP A 20 36.17 -6.26 6.75
C ASP A 20 37.11 -5.91 7.92
N HIS A 21 36.68 -5.00 8.82
CA HIS A 21 37.36 -4.66 10.06
C HIS A 21 36.54 -5.15 11.27
N SER A 22 36.50 -6.47 11.47
CA SER A 22 35.76 -7.12 12.57
C SER A 22 36.16 -6.65 13.97
N ASP A 23 37.37 -6.10 14.11
CA ASP A 23 37.93 -5.65 15.39
C ASP A 23 37.39 -4.28 15.82
N TRP A 24 36.66 -3.59 14.94
CA TRP A 24 36.08 -2.29 15.24
C TRP A 24 34.79 -2.42 16.03
N SER A 25 34.80 -1.91 17.26
CA SER A 25 33.58 -1.65 18.00
C SER A 25 32.70 -0.64 17.25
N ALA A 26 31.39 -0.69 17.47
CA ALA A 26 30.43 0.22 16.81
C ALA A 26 30.75 1.72 17.05
N GLY A 27 31.41 2.06 18.16
CA GLY A 27 31.87 3.42 18.44
C GLY A 27 33.11 3.82 17.64
N LYS A 28 34.06 2.88 17.47
CA LYS A 28 35.26 3.09 16.64
C LYS A 28 34.88 3.20 15.17
N ALA A 29 34.07 2.27 14.67
CA ALA A 29 33.58 2.29 13.28
C ALA A 29 32.79 3.57 12.95
N ALA A 30 31.97 4.07 13.87
CA ALA A 30 31.24 5.33 13.69
C ALA A 30 32.19 6.53 13.52
N LYS A 31 33.26 6.59 14.31
CA LYS A 31 34.28 7.64 14.20
C LYS A 31 35.07 7.54 12.89
N GLU A 32 35.59 6.35 12.57
CA GLU A 32 36.39 6.12 11.36
C GLU A 32 35.58 6.34 10.07
N LEU A 33 34.30 5.95 10.07
CA LEU A 33 33.43 6.10 8.90
C LEU A 33 32.76 7.49 8.83
N ASN A 34 33.03 8.37 9.79
CA ASN A 34 32.42 9.69 9.96
C ASN A 34 30.87 9.64 9.87
N VAL A 35 30.27 8.73 10.64
CA VAL A 35 28.82 8.52 10.70
C VAL A 35 28.40 8.43 12.16
N LEU A 36 27.27 9.04 12.51
CA LEU A 36 26.70 8.90 13.85
C LEU A 36 26.45 7.41 14.17
N LYS A 37 26.94 6.94 15.32
CA LYS A 37 26.73 5.57 15.81
C LYS A 37 25.29 5.03 15.68
N PRO A 38 24.22 5.77 16.07
CA PRO A 38 22.86 5.29 15.88
C PRO A 38 22.48 5.11 14.41
N THR A 39 22.99 5.98 13.53
CA THR A 39 22.77 5.91 12.08
C THR A 39 23.48 4.69 11.48
N LEU A 40 24.74 4.45 11.89
CA LEU A 40 25.52 3.29 11.43
C LEU A 40 24.87 1.96 11.87
N LEU A 41 24.37 1.88 13.10
CA LEU A 41 23.64 0.70 13.60
C LEU A 41 22.30 0.51 12.89
N SER A 42 21.58 1.59 12.59
CA SER A 42 20.36 1.54 11.79
C SER A 42 20.64 1.00 10.39
N TRP A 43 21.71 1.44 9.73
CA TRP A 43 22.12 0.92 8.43
C TRP A 43 22.50 -0.55 8.50
N LYS A 44 23.26 -0.96 9.53
CA LYS A 44 23.60 -2.37 9.76
C LYS A 44 22.33 -3.22 9.86
N LYS A 45 21.32 -2.82 10.65
CA LYS A 45 20.06 -3.57 10.73
C LYS A 45 19.36 -3.75 9.37
N THR A 46 19.40 -2.74 8.51
CA THR A 46 18.68 -2.76 7.23
C THR A 46 19.43 -3.47 6.11
N TYR A 47 20.75 -3.30 6.03
CA TYR A 47 21.53 -3.70 4.84
C TYR A 47 22.49 -4.86 5.09
N TRP A 48 22.78 -5.24 6.34
CA TRP A 48 23.84 -6.22 6.65
C TRP A 48 23.63 -7.60 5.99
N HIS A 49 22.39 -8.06 5.89
CA HIS A 49 22.04 -9.34 5.27
C HIS A 49 22.07 -9.32 3.73
N LYS A 50 22.20 -8.14 3.12
CA LYS A 50 22.14 -7.93 1.65
C LYS A 50 23.36 -7.18 1.12
N LEU A 51 24.45 -7.14 1.90
CA LEU A 51 25.68 -6.42 1.56
C LEU A 51 26.30 -6.91 0.24
N ASP A 52 26.21 -8.21 -0.02
CA ASP A 52 26.81 -8.85 -1.21
C ASP A 52 25.84 -8.94 -2.39
N THR A 53 24.55 -8.65 -2.18
CA THR A 53 23.51 -8.72 -3.21
C THR A 53 23.23 -7.38 -3.88
N TYR A 54 23.87 -6.31 -3.40
CA TYR A 54 23.64 -4.96 -3.91
C TYR A 54 24.65 -4.65 -5.03
N GLU A 55 24.23 -4.91 -6.27
CA GLU A 55 24.91 -4.42 -7.46
C GLU A 55 24.53 -2.95 -7.73
N PRO A 56 25.47 -2.11 -8.22
CA PRO A 56 25.24 -0.69 -8.46
C PRO A 56 24.40 -0.48 -9.72
N GLY A 57 23.11 -0.74 -9.63
CA GLY A 57 22.10 -0.28 -10.57
C GLY A 57 21.28 0.82 -9.92
N ASP A 58 21.20 1.98 -10.58
CA ASP A 58 20.57 3.21 -10.09
C ASP A 58 19.13 3.01 -9.59
N ALA A 59 18.98 2.69 -8.30
CA ALA A 59 17.68 2.70 -7.64
C ALA A 59 17.24 4.17 -7.42
N LYS A 60 16.72 4.80 -8.47
CA LYS A 60 15.95 6.05 -8.39
C LYS A 60 14.84 5.87 -7.37
N ARG A 61 14.81 6.75 -6.36
CA ARG A 61 13.75 6.82 -5.34
C ARG A 61 12.44 7.17 -6.04
N GLU A 62 11.44 6.30 -6.03
CA GLU A 62 10.08 6.69 -6.43
C GLU A 62 9.56 7.77 -5.47
N LYS A 63 9.10 8.90 -6.01
CA LYS A 63 8.46 9.97 -5.24
C LYS A 63 7.07 9.48 -4.78
N GLY A 64 6.86 9.38 -3.47
CA GLY A 64 5.54 9.07 -2.91
C GLY A 64 5.48 8.54 -1.47
N GLY A 65 6.61 8.33 -0.80
CA GLY A 65 6.64 7.79 0.57
C GLY A 65 6.29 8.81 1.65
N GLY A 66 4.99 9.05 1.86
CA GLY A 66 4.48 9.82 3.00
C GLY A 66 4.88 9.22 4.37
N ARG A 67 4.82 10.06 5.40
CA ARG A 67 5.22 9.78 6.80
C ARG A 67 4.42 8.62 7.39
N LYS A 68 5.09 7.51 7.73
CA LYS A 68 4.47 6.37 8.42
C LYS A 68 4.24 6.70 9.90
N HIS A 69 2.99 6.75 10.34
CA HIS A 69 2.65 6.70 11.76
C HIS A 69 2.91 5.26 12.28
N ARG A 70 3.53 5.19 13.47
CA ARG A 70 3.85 3.95 14.18
C ARG A 70 2.62 3.50 14.95
N MET A 71 2.10 2.30 14.66
CA MET A 71 1.19 1.55 15.52
C MET A 71 1.86 0.24 15.94
N GLU A 72 1.60 -0.18 17.17
CA GLU A 72 2.19 -1.34 17.83
C GLU A 72 1.83 -2.65 17.13
N THR A 73 2.79 -3.57 17.15
CA THR A 73 2.83 -4.84 16.43
C THR A 73 1.85 -5.87 17.00
N GLY A 74 0.68 -5.96 16.40
CA GLY A 74 0.09 -7.26 16.06
C GLY A 74 0.37 -7.51 14.58
N THR A 75 1.12 -8.55 14.22
CA THR A 75 1.36 -8.92 12.82
C THR A 75 0.07 -9.50 12.23
N THR A 76 -0.91 -8.67 11.91
CA THR A 76 -1.98 -9.05 11.00
C THR A 76 -1.39 -9.02 9.60
N VAL A 77 -1.22 -10.21 9.00
CA VAL A 77 -0.94 -10.32 7.58
C VAL A 77 -2.19 -9.81 6.85
N THR A 78 -2.16 -8.55 6.40
CA THR A 78 -3.26 -7.99 5.61
C THR A 78 -3.20 -8.60 4.20
N THR A 79 -3.89 -9.73 4.02
CA THR A 79 -4.11 -10.30 2.69
C THR A 79 -5.06 -9.38 1.92
N THR A 80 -4.62 -8.89 0.76
CA THR A 80 -5.45 -8.06 -0.13
C THR A 80 -6.08 -8.94 -1.21
N TYR A 81 -7.39 -8.78 -1.44
CA TYR A 81 -8.14 -9.54 -2.45
C TYR A 81 -8.61 -8.60 -3.57
N ASN A 82 -8.31 -8.96 -4.82
CA ASN A 82 -8.68 -8.18 -6.00
C ASN A 82 -9.62 -9.00 -6.90
N TYR A 83 -10.82 -8.48 -7.14
CA TYR A 83 -11.81 -9.09 -8.03
C TYR A 83 -12.04 -8.22 -9.25
N VAL A 84 -11.98 -8.82 -10.43
CA VAL A 84 -12.22 -8.12 -11.70
C VAL A 84 -13.67 -8.30 -12.11
N THR A 85 -14.42 -7.19 -12.14
CA THR A 85 -15.78 -7.20 -12.67
C THR A 85 -15.76 -7.26 -14.20
N LYS A 86 -16.69 -8.03 -14.78
CA LYS A 86 -16.89 -8.12 -16.24
C LYS A 86 -18.37 -7.89 -16.58
N PRO A 87 -18.70 -6.99 -17.53
CA PRO A 87 -17.78 -6.09 -18.23
C PRO A 87 -17.15 -5.05 -17.29
N ARG A 88 -16.03 -4.43 -17.71
CA ARG A 88 -15.47 -3.28 -16.99
C ARG A 88 -16.21 -2.02 -17.44
N GLN A 89 -16.22 -1.01 -16.58
CA GLN A 89 -16.76 0.29 -16.94
C GLN A 89 -16.05 0.83 -18.19
N ALA A 90 -16.83 1.35 -19.14
CA ALA A 90 -16.31 1.81 -20.44
C ALA A 90 -15.92 3.29 -20.45
N ASN A 91 -16.47 4.11 -19.55
CA ASN A 91 -16.15 5.52 -19.41
C ASN A 91 -15.42 5.78 -18.08
N VAL A 92 -14.69 6.88 -17.92
CA VAL A 92 -14.03 7.22 -16.64
C VAL A 92 -14.98 7.97 -15.70
N VAL A 93 -16.05 8.58 -16.24
CA VAL A 93 -16.93 9.51 -15.53
C VAL A 93 -17.89 8.81 -14.55
N ASP A 94 -18.32 7.57 -14.82
CA ASP A 94 -19.29 6.86 -13.98
C ASP A 94 -18.66 6.07 -12.81
N CYS A 95 -17.37 6.23 -12.51
CA CYS A 95 -16.69 5.31 -11.58
C CYS A 95 -17.24 5.39 -10.16
N ALA A 96 -17.63 6.60 -9.75
CA ALA A 96 -18.32 6.82 -8.48
C ALA A 96 -19.71 6.15 -8.45
N VAL A 97 -20.47 6.17 -9.55
CA VAL A 97 -21.79 5.53 -9.64
C VAL A 97 -21.66 4.01 -9.49
N TYR A 98 -20.60 3.43 -10.04
CA TYR A 98 -20.33 2.00 -9.97
C TYR A 98 -19.95 1.60 -8.54
N ALA A 99 -19.06 2.38 -7.91
CA ALA A 99 -18.71 2.19 -6.51
C ALA A 99 -19.95 2.23 -5.59
N LEU A 100 -20.82 3.24 -5.76
CA LEU A 100 -22.06 3.36 -5.00
C LEU A 100 -23.01 2.18 -5.22
N HIS A 101 -23.18 1.75 -6.48
CA HIS A 101 -24.00 0.57 -6.80
C HIS A 101 -23.46 -0.70 -6.13
N TYR A 102 -22.14 -0.92 -6.17
CA TYR A 102 -21.51 -2.10 -5.56
C TYR A 102 -21.62 -2.09 -4.04
N MET A 103 -21.37 -0.95 -3.40
CA MET A 103 -21.54 -0.80 -1.94
C MET A 103 -22.98 -1.09 -1.52
N HIS A 104 -23.97 -0.56 -2.25
CA HIS A 104 -25.38 -0.82 -1.96
C HIS A 104 -25.78 -2.28 -2.18
N ALA A 105 -25.24 -2.93 -3.21
CA ALA A 105 -25.44 -4.35 -3.46
C ALA A 105 -24.86 -5.22 -2.33
N VAL A 106 -23.64 -4.93 -1.88
CA VAL A 106 -22.99 -5.61 -0.75
C VAL A 106 -23.79 -5.40 0.53
N MET A 107 -24.22 -4.16 0.81
CA MET A 107 -25.06 -3.86 1.97
C MET A 107 -26.35 -4.69 1.97
N LYS A 108 -27.06 -4.74 0.85
CA LYS A 108 -28.27 -5.57 0.71
C LYS A 108 -27.99 -7.06 0.94
N PHE A 109 -26.87 -7.55 0.41
CA PHE A 109 -26.47 -8.93 0.60
C PHE A 109 -26.19 -9.24 2.07
N ILE A 110 -25.43 -8.37 2.76
CA ILE A 110 -25.11 -8.52 4.18
C ILE A 110 -26.38 -8.49 5.04
N ILE A 111 -27.29 -7.54 4.81
CA ILE A 111 -28.54 -7.43 5.57
C ILE A 111 -29.40 -8.68 5.37
N LYS A 112 -29.51 -9.17 4.13
CA LYS A 112 -30.38 -10.30 3.79
C LYS A 112 -29.83 -11.66 4.24
N HIS A 113 -28.53 -11.89 4.05
CA HIS A 113 -27.93 -13.21 4.19
C HIS A 113 -27.05 -13.36 5.43
N ARG A 114 -26.63 -12.25 6.06
CA ARG A 114 -25.73 -12.21 7.23
C ARG A 114 -24.57 -13.23 7.14
N PRO A 115 -23.76 -13.17 6.05
CA PRO A 115 -22.68 -14.11 5.87
C PRO A 115 -21.61 -13.94 6.97
N GLU A 116 -21.00 -15.04 7.40
CA GLU A 116 -19.85 -14.99 8.32
C GLU A 116 -18.63 -14.33 7.65
N SER A 117 -18.48 -14.51 6.32
CA SER A 117 -17.45 -13.87 5.53
C SER A 117 -17.98 -13.42 4.17
N LEU A 118 -17.73 -12.16 3.81
CA LEU A 118 -18.06 -11.68 2.47
C LEU A 118 -17.17 -12.33 1.40
N LEU A 119 -15.95 -12.74 1.77
CA LEU A 119 -14.92 -13.23 0.85
C LEU A 119 -15.41 -14.40 0.00
N GLU A 120 -16.13 -15.33 0.62
CA GLU A 120 -16.66 -16.53 -0.03
C GLU A 120 -17.73 -16.21 -1.08
N HIS A 121 -18.41 -15.07 -0.94
CA HIS A 121 -19.50 -14.65 -1.81
C HIS A 121 -19.08 -13.62 -2.86
N MET A 122 -17.90 -13.01 -2.74
CA MET A 122 -17.39 -12.03 -3.70
C MET A 122 -17.36 -12.53 -5.15
N PRO A 123 -16.94 -13.79 -5.45
CA PRO A 123 -17.00 -14.31 -6.82
C PRO A 123 -18.41 -14.25 -7.42
N SER A 124 -19.43 -14.67 -6.66
CA SER A 124 -20.84 -14.64 -7.10
C SER A 124 -21.38 -13.22 -7.26
N LEU A 125 -21.03 -12.32 -6.33
CA LEU A 125 -21.43 -10.91 -6.41
C LEU A 125 -20.83 -10.22 -7.64
N THR A 126 -19.58 -10.53 -7.97
CA THR A 126 -18.85 -9.94 -9.11
C THR A 126 -19.38 -10.39 -10.46
N THR A 127 -19.89 -11.62 -10.58
CA THR A 127 -20.47 -12.15 -11.82
C THR A 127 -21.93 -11.74 -12.02
N SER A 128 -22.71 -11.64 -10.95
CA SER A 128 -24.17 -11.43 -11.03
C SER A 128 -24.62 -9.98 -10.81
N THR A 129 -24.08 -9.34 -9.78
CA THR A 129 -24.66 -8.13 -9.18
C THR A 129 -23.85 -6.89 -9.52
N PHE A 130 -22.53 -7.03 -9.64
CA PHE A 130 -21.61 -5.97 -10.07
C PHE A 130 -21.60 -5.80 -11.60
N ASN A 131 -22.80 -5.76 -12.19
CA ASN A 131 -23.00 -5.64 -13.62
C ASN A 131 -23.05 -4.16 -14.05
N VAL A 132 -22.23 -3.81 -15.04
CA VAL A 132 -22.14 -2.49 -15.69
C VAL A 132 -23.50 -1.92 -16.09
N LYS A 133 -24.38 -2.75 -16.69
CA LYS A 133 -25.73 -2.32 -17.11
C LYS A 133 -26.58 -1.90 -15.91
N LYS A 134 -26.49 -2.64 -14.79
CA LYS A 134 -27.20 -2.31 -13.55
C LYS A 134 -26.60 -1.07 -12.87
N ALA A 135 -25.28 -0.91 -12.90
CA ALA A 135 -24.59 0.26 -12.38
C ALA A 135 -24.95 1.53 -13.18
N SER A 136 -24.95 1.47 -14.51
CA SER A 136 -25.38 2.60 -15.35
C SER A 136 -26.86 2.95 -15.14
N ALA A 137 -27.74 1.96 -14.96
CA ALA A 137 -29.14 2.21 -14.59
C ALA A 137 -29.29 2.84 -13.18
N SER A 138 -28.34 2.58 -12.28
CA SER A 138 -28.31 3.17 -10.93
C SER A 138 -28.24 4.70 -10.98
N ARG A 139 -27.61 5.28 -11.99
CA ARG A 139 -27.53 6.74 -12.18
C ARG A 139 -28.91 7.38 -12.24
N ALA A 140 -29.80 6.83 -13.06
CA ALA A 140 -31.16 7.34 -13.20
C ALA A 140 -31.93 7.24 -11.88
N LYS A 141 -31.73 6.14 -11.14
CA LYS A 141 -32.36 5.95 -9.84
C LYS A 141 -31.87 6.96 -8.80
N ILE A 142 -30.56 7.19 -8.70
CA ILE A 142 -29.97 8.17 -7.79
C ILE A 142 -30.51 9.57 -8.10
N LEU A 143 -30.55 9.96 -9.37
CA LEU A 143 -31.08 11.27 -9.78
C LEU A 143 -32.56 11.42 -9.43
N SER A 144 -33.37 10.38 -9.65
CA SER A 144 -34.79 10.42 -9.28
C SER A 144 -35.00 10.55 -7.76
N THR A 145 -34.17 9.88 -6.96
CA THR A 145 -34.23 9.97 -5.49
C THR A 145 -33.80 11.35 -5.02
N LEU A 146 -32.73 11.92 -5.59
CA LEU A 146 -32.29 13.29 -5.26
C LEU A 146 -33.37 14.31 -5.55
N ALA A 147 -34.01 14.23 -6.72
CA ALA A 147 -35.11 15.14 -7.08
C ALA A 147 -36.29 15.03 -6.09
N SER A 148 -36.64 13.82 -5.65
CA SER A 148 -37.71 13.63 -4.68
C SER A 148 -37.39 14.18 -3.29
N LEU A 149 -36.12 14.14 -2.87
CA LEU A 149 -35.68 14.67 -1.57
C LEU A 149 -35.54 16.19 -1.57
N GLN A 150 -35.26 16.79 -2.73
CA GLN A 150 -35.19 18.25 -2.88
C GLN A 150 -36.57 18.91 -2.97
N ALA A 151 -37.61 18.13 -3.23
CA ALA A 151 -38.99 18.58 -3.26
C ALA A 151 -39.71 18.49 -1.89
N GLN A 152 -39.00 18.05 -0.86
CA GLN A 152 -39.45 17.99 0.55
C GLN A 152 -38.86 19.17 1.33
#